data_AF-A0A3M1JKW3-F1
#
_entry.id   AF-A0A3M1JKW3-F1
#
_cell.length_a   1.000
_cell.length_b   1.000
_cell.length_c   1.000
_cell.angle_alpha   90.00
_cell.angle_beta   90.00
_cell.angle_gamma   90.00
#
_symmetry.space_group_name_H-M   'P 1'
#
loop_
_entity.id
_entity.type
_entity.pdbx_description
1 polymer ?
#
loop_
_entity_poly.entity_id
_entity_poly.type
_entity_poly.pdbx_seq_one_letter_code
_entity_poly.pdbx_strand_id
1 'polypeptide(L)'
;MNLKEEIAQAIKQEPILLFMKGTPEMPRCGFSNQVVQILNYYGVPYTAVDVLADPEIRVELSRQSGWPTIPQLFVKGQLVG
;
A
#
# COMPACT_ATOMS: atom_id res chain seq x y z
N MET A 1 -6.70 -17.35 -8.27
CA MET A 1 -5.50 -16.50 -8.18
C MET A 1 -4.93 -16.69 -6.79
N ASN A 2 -3.61 -16.66 -6.63
CA ASN A 2 -2.98 -16.68 -5.31
C ASN A 2 -2.66 -15.25 -4.85
N LEU A 3 -2.36 -15.07 -3.56
CA LEU A 3 -2.09 -13.75 -2.97
C LEU A 3 -1.02 -12.96 -3.71
N LYS A 4 0.01 -13.66 -4.21
CA LYS A 4 1.08 -13.07 -5.02
C LYS A 4 0.54 -12.41 -6.29
N GLU A 5 -0.30 -13.12 -7.03
CA GLU A 5 -0.94 -12.62 -8.25
C GLU A 5 -1.87 -11.45 -7.96
N GLU A 6 -2.62 -11.50 -6.86
CA GLU A 6 -3.54 -10.45 -6.46
C GLU A 6 -2.81 -9.14 -6.14
N ILE A 7 -1.70 -9.21 -5.38
CA ILE A 7 -0.86 -8.03 -5.06
C ILE A 7 -0.27 -7.45 -6.35
N ALA A 8 0.30 -8.29 -7.22
CA ALA A 8 0.90 -7.84 -8.48
C ALA A 8 -0.15 -7.20 -9.41
N GLN A 9 -1.35 -7.78 -9.45
CA GLN A 9 -2.46 -7.26 -10.23
C GLN A 9 -2.97 -5.92 -9.69
N ALA A 10 -3.15 -5.79 -8.38
CA ALA A 10 -3.56 -4.55 -7.75
C ALA A 10 -2.56 -3.41 -8.04
N ILE A 11 -1.25 -3.67 -7.89
CA ILE A 11 -0.18 -2.71 -8.22
C ILE A 11 -0.26 -2.25 -9.67
N LYS A 12 -0.59 -3.15 -10.60
CA LYS A 12 -0.68 -2.85 -12.04
C LYS A 12 -1.96 -2.11 -12.42
N GLN A 13 -3.08 -2.41 -11.76
CA GLN A 13 -4.39 -1.87 -12.11
C GLN A 13 -4.64 -0.49 -11.49
N GLU A 14 -4.18 -0.28 -10.27
CA GLU A 14 -4.44 0.94 -9.50
C GLU A 14 -3.43 2.04 -9.86
N PRO A 15 -3.87 3.24 -10.28
CA PRO A 15 -2.97 4.35 -10.60
C PRO A 15 -2.15 4.82 -9.41
N ILE A 16 -2.73 4.79 -8.20
CA ILE A 16 -2.09 5.10 -6.94
C ILE A 16 -2.58 4.08 -5.91
N LEU A 17 -1.65 3.27 -5.40
CA LEU A 17 -1.94 2.20 -4.45
C LEU A 17 -1.05 2.35 -3.22
N LEU A 18 -1.67 2.39 -2.04
CA LEU A 18 -0.98 2.51 -0.76
C LEU A 18 -1.18 1.24 0.07
N PHE A 19 -0.10 0.49 0.28
CA PHE A 19 -0.08 -0.54 1.31
C PHE A 19 0.28 0.11 2.65
N MET A 20 -0.59 0.01 3.63
CA MET A 20 -0.45 0.73 4.91
C MET A 20 -0.87 -0.14 6.10
N LYS A 21 -0.57 0.32 7.31
CA LYS A 21 -1.03 -0.29 8.57
C LYS A 21 -2.32 0.39 9.02
N GLY A 22 -3.43 -0.33 9.01
CA GLY A 22 -4.78 0.21 9.20
C GLY A 22 -5.41 0.71 7.89
N THR A 23 -6.48 1.47 7.99
CA THR A 23 -7.18 2.08 6.83
C THR A 23 -6.96 3.60 6.79
N PRO A 24 -7.28 4.29 5.68
CA PRO A 24 -7.21 5.75 5.62
C PRO A 24 -8.01 6.46 6.73
N GLU A 25 -9.15 5.90 7.14
CA GLU A 25 -10.01 6.43 8.19
C GLU A 25 -9.50 6.09 9.59
N MET A 26 -8.83 4.94 9.73
CA MET A 26 -8.30 4.41 10.99
C MET A 26 -6.85 3.93 10.84
N PRO A 27 -5.89 4.84 10.63
CA PRO A 27 -4.49 4.47 10.49
C PRO A 27 -3.93 3.99 11.83
N ARG A 28 -3.17 2.89 11.80
CA ARG A 28 -2.58 2.24 13.00
C ARG A 28 -1.08 2.46 13.16
N CYS A 29 -0.48 3.32 12.32
CA CYS A 29 0.94 3.65 12.36
C CYS A 29 1.14 5.12 11.93
N GLY A 30 2.01 5.85 12.64
CA GLY A 30 2.30 7.25 12.34
C GLY A 30 2.81 7.49 10.90
N PHE A 31 3.66 6.61 10.38
CA PHE A 31 4.14 6.70 9.00
C PHE A 31 3.01 6.49 7.98
N SER A 32 2.13 5.52 8.22
CA SER A 32 0.95 5.29 7.39
C SER A 32 0.00 6.49 7.40
N ASN A 33 -0.25 7.06 8.59
CA ASN A 33 -1.06 8.27 8.72
C ASN A 33 -0.46 9.46 7.96
N GLN A 34 0.87 9.62 8.00
CA GLN A 34 1.54 10.71 7.29
C GLN A 34 1.35 10.63 5.77
N VAL A 35 1.45 9.43 5.17
CA VAL A 35 1.22 9.26 3.72
C VAL A 35 -0.24 9.56 3.36
N VAL A 36 -1.19 9.07 4.16
CA VAL A 36 -2.63 9.37 3.99
C VAL A 36 -2.90 10.88 4.03
N GLN A 37 -2.33 11.60 5.00
CA GLN A 37 -2.49 13.06 5.10
C GLN A 37 -1.95 13.80 3.88
N ILE A 38 -0.80 13.37 3.35
CA ILE A 38 -0.20 13.97 2.15
C ILE A 38 -1.11 13.74 0.93
N LEU A 39 -1.55 12.49 0.70
CA LEU A 39 -2.41 12.17 -0.44
C LEU A 39 -3.74 12.93 -0.37
N ASN A 40 -4.34 13.00 0.82
CA ASN A 40 -5.58 13.75 1.06
C ASN A 40 -5.39 15.26 0.88
N TYR A 41 -4.26 15.83 1.32
CA TYR A 41 -3.94 17.24 1.13
C TYR A 41 -3.89 17.63 -0.36
N TYR A 42 -3.33 16.77 -1.20
CA TYR A 42 -3.31 16.98 -2.65
C TYR A 42 -4.62 16.58 -3.35
N GLY A 43 -5.59 16.03 -2.62
CA GLY A 43 -6.90 15.63 -3.15
C GLY A 43 -6.81 14.54 -4.23
N VAL A 44 -5.75 13.71 -4.18
CA VAL A 44 -5.57 12.64 -5.17
C VAL A 44 -6.34 11.38 -4.74
N PRO A 45 -7.12 10.76 -5.64
CA PRO A 45 -7.75 9.48 -5.33
C PRO A 45 -6.69 8.37 -5.31
N TYR A 46 -6.78 7.48 -4.33
CA TYR A 46 -5.90 6.32 -4.20
C TYR A 46 -6.65 5.15 -3.58
N THR A 47 -6.16 3.94 -3.86
CA THR A 47 -6.62 2.72 -3.23
C THR A 47 -5.69 2.40 -2.06
N ALA A 48 -6.24 1.93 -0.94
CA ALA A 48 -5.47 1.57 0.24
C ALA A 48 -5.70 0.10 0.62
N VAL A 49 -4.64 -0.59 1.00
CA VAL A 49 -4.67 -1.99 1.45
C VAL A 49 -4.07 -2.06 2.85
N ASP A 50 -4.85 -2.58 3.80
CA ASP A 50 -4.39 -2.80 5.18
C ASP A 50 -3.58 -4.10 5.27
N VAL A 51 -2.27 -3.98 5.46
CA VAL A 51 -1.37 -5.14 5.60
C VAL A 51 -1.49 -5.83 6.96
N LEU A 52 -2.27 -5.28 7.90
CA LEU A 52 -2.55 -5.91 9.20
C LEU A 52 -3.72 -6.88 9.14
N ALA A 53 -4.54 -6.82 8.10
CA ALA A 53 -5.67 -7.74 7.93
C ALA A 53 -5.19 -9.18 7.67
N ASP A 54 -4.08 -9.33 6.95
CA ASP A 54 -3.43 -10.60 6.68
C ASP A 54 -1.89 -10.44 6.74
N PRO A 55 -1.21 -11.12 7.69
CA PRO A 55 0.25 -11.10 7.80
C PRO A 55 0.99 -11.52 6.52
N GLU A 56 0.39 -12.37 5.67
CA GLU A 56 1.02 -12.83 4.43
C GLU A 56 1.17 -11.70 3.41
N ILE A 57 0.26 -10.72 3.40
CA ILE A 57 0.33 -9.55 2.50
C ILE A 57 1.67 -8.85 2.67
N ARG A 58 2.09 -8.60 3.91
CA ARG A 58 3.35 -7.91 4.18
C ARG A 58 4.55 -8.71 3.66
N VAL A 59 4.55 -10.02 3.89
CA VAL A 59 5.66 -10.89 3.51
C VAL A 59 5.80 -10.93 1.99
N GLU A 60 4.69 -11.16 1.29
CA GLU A 60 4.70 -11.26 -0.17
C GLU A 60 4.94 -9.91 -0.85
N LEU A 61 4.34 -8.82 -0.33
CA LEU A 61 4.61 -7.46 -0.81
C LEU A 61 6.10 -7.10 -0.68
N SER A 62 6.71 -7.39 0.47
CA SER A 62 8.14 -7.10 0.68
C SER A 62 9.03 -7.90 -0.29
N ARG A 63 8.63 -9.13 -0.58
CA ARG A 63 9.32 -10.00 -1.55
C ARG A 63 9.21 -9.47 -2.98
N GLN A 64 8.03 -9.00 -3.39
CA GLN A 64 7.79 -8.50 -4.75
C GLN A 64 8.39 -7.12 -4.98
N SER A 65 8.27 -6.22 -4.00
CA SER A 65 8.79 -4.85 -4.07
C SER A 65 10.30 -4.76 -3.88
N GLY A 66 10.89 -5.76 -3.19
CA GLY A 66 12.27 -5.66 -2.71
C GLY A 66 12.44 -4.66 -1.56
N TRP A 67 11.35 -4.18 -0.97
CA TRP A 67 11.33 -3.14 0.06
C TRP A 67 10.77 -3.67 1.39
N PRO A 68 11.49 -3.53 2.52
CA PRO A 68 11.13 -4.21 3.76
C PRO A 68 10.15 -3.43 4.66
N THR A 69 9.95 -2.13 4.41
CA THR A 69 9.19 -1.24 5.29
C THR A 69 7.78 -0.96 4.78
N ILE A 70 6.92 -0.52 5.69
CA ILE A 70 5.52 -0.11 5.45
C ILE A 70 5.32 1.26 6.10
N PRO A 71 4.59 2.21 5.50
CA PRO A 71 3.81 2.09 4.26
C PRO A 71 4.65 1.91 2.99
N GLN A 72 4.04 1.40 1.92
CA GLN A 72 4.58 1.39 0.56
C GLN A 72 3.60 2.04 -0.40
N LEU A 73 4.06 3.07 -1.11
CA LEU A 73 3.28 3.77 -2.11
C LEU A 73 3.71 3.34 -3.52
N PHE A 74 2.75 2.90 -4.33
CA PHE A 74 2.92 2.61 -5.74
C PHE A 74 2.18 3.65 -6.57
N VAL A 75 2.83 4.13 -7.62
CA VAL A 75 2.24 5.04 -8.61
C VAL A 75 2.46 4.45 -9.99
N LYS A 76 1.37 4.17 -10.72
CA LYS A 76 1.37 3.55 -12.05
C LYS A 76 2.23 2.28 -12.11
N GLY A 77 2.09 1.42 -11.11
CA GLY A 77 2.81 0.16 -11.00
C GLY A 77 4.28 0.27 -10.56
N GLN A 78 4.78 1.46 -10.25
CA GLN A 78 6.15 1.66 -9.77
C GLN A 78 6.15 2.00 -8.28
N LEU A 79 7.05 1.37 -7.52
CA LEU A 79 7.28 1.71 -6.11
C LEU A 79 7.91 3.11 -6.01
N VAL A 80 7.31 3.98 -5.22
CA VAL A 80 7.84 5.30 -4.87
C VAL A 80 8.68 5.23 -3.60
N GLY A 81 8.22 4.46 -2.60
CA GLY A 81 8.90 4.25 -1.32
C GLY A 81 7.98 3.75 -0.22
#